data_AF-A0A9E6XAF2-F1
#
_entry.id   AF-A0A9E6XAF2-F1
#
_cell.length_a   1.000
_cell.length_b   1.000
_cell.length_c   1.000
_cell.angle_alpha   90.00
_cell.angle_beta   90.00
_cell.angle_gamma   90.00
#
_symmetry.space_group_name_H-M   'P 1'
#
loop_
_entity.id
_entity.type
_entity.pdbx_description
1 polymer ?
#
loop_
_entity_poly.entity_id
_entity_poly.type
_entity_poly.pdbx_seq_one_letter_code
_entity_poly.pdbx_strand_id
1 'polypeptide(L)'
;MRLIEPLAPPGRYDSADPFGNYGGRSYPHTGSDWNGVPAGTAAMAIGTGVVVNKQWHAGNGNTVTVKLPDGHYYAYLHLNAEAPVAVGQTVTIGQTIGYVGDTGTNSHGAHLHITVSDSPSAYQGLGNKIDPWAFIQDHINGTDPVTPGQTQEEDMGQLVKHPNGSVAFAATDGTFTVLTSMDEVNALVATGAAPSTINSLPDGFIWNLRLQVAQKRKTQNEI
;
A
#
# COMPACT_ATOMS: atom_id res chain seq x y z
N MET A 1 -2.92 13.67 2.23
CA MET A 1 -2.30 12.64 1.35
C MET A 1 -3.25 11.46 1.24
N ARG A 2 -3.14 10.64 0.20
CA ARG A 2 -3.86 9.37 0.09
C ARG A 2 -3.13 8.26 0.86
N LEU A 3 -3.88 7.36 1.49
CA LEU A 3 -3.38 6.09 2.02
C LEU A 3 -4.15 4.89 1.47
N ILE A 4 -3.57 3.70 1.57
CA ILE A 4 -4.21 2.41 1.26
C ILE A 4 -4.03 1.43 2.43
N GLU A 5 -4.81 0.37 2.43
CA GLU A 5 -4.55 -0.78 3.30
C GLU A 5 -3.19 -1.44 2.98
N PRO A 6 -2.49 -1.98 3.97
CA PRO A 6 -1.12 -2.47 3.81
C PRO A 6 -1.04 -3.83 3.09
N LEU A 7 -2.14 -4.58 3.04
CA LEU A 7 -2.24 -5.89 2.39
C LEU A 7 -3.35 -5.91 1.34
N ALA A 8 -3.11 -6.60 0.24
CA ALA A 8 -4.17 -6.94 -0.69
C ALA A 8 -5.09 -8.04 -0.11
N PRO A 9 -6.35 -8.15 -0.57
CA PRO A 9 -7.21 -9.29 -0.22
C PRO A 9 -6.50 -10.63 -0.48
N PRO A 10 -6.64 -11.64 0.41
CA PRO A 10 -7.59 -11.72 1.51
C PRO A 10 -7.11 -11.12 2.85
N GLY A 11 -5.99 -10.39 2.85
CA GLY A 11 -5.52 -9.65 4.02
C GLY A 11 -6.59 -8.70 4.51
N ARG A 12 -6.83 -8.71 5.82
CA ARG A 12 -7.92 -7.93 6.44
C ARG A 12 -7.49 -7.41 7.80
N TYR A 13 -7.96 -6.21 8.13
CA TYR A 13 -7.86 -5.66 9.47
C TYR A 13 -8.47 -6.62 10.51
N ASP A 14 -7.76 -6.83 11.61
CA ASP A 14 -8.25 -7.59 12.75
C ASP A 14 -9.05 -6.69 13.70
N SER A 15 -10.36 -6.64 13.48
CA SER A 15 -11.28 -5.93 14.37
C SER A 15 -11.51 -6.60 15.72
N ALA A 16 -11.02 -7.83 15.92
CA ALA A 16 -11.09 -8.52 17.21
C ALA A 16 -9.97 -8.06 18.16
N ASP A 17 -8.87 -7.53 17.63
CA ASP A 17 -7.80 -6.92 18.41
C ASP A 17 -7.43 -5.51 17.92
N PRO A 18 -8.34 -4.53 18.06
CA PRO A 18 -8.11 -3.17 17.55
C PRO A 18 -7.08 -2.41 18.39
N PHE A 19 -6.62 -1.27 17.86
CA PHE A 19 -5.83 -0.31 18.63
C PHE A 19 -6.49 0.04 19.97
N GLY A 20 -5.70 0.08 21.04
CA GLY A 20 -6.17 0.37 22.39
C GLY A 20 -6.76 -0.84 23.12
N ASN A 21 -6.97 -1.98 22.46
CA ASN A 21 -7.54 -3.17 23.08
C ASN A 21 -6.54 -3.86 24.01
N TYR A 22 -6.98 -4.19 25.22
CA TYR A 22 -6.11 -4.92 26.15
C TYR A 22 -6.03 -6.40 25.81
N GLY A 23 -7.11 -7.03 25.34
CA GLY A 23 -7.08 -8.46 24.98
C GLY A 23 -6.53 -9.38 26.09
N GLY A 24 -6.71 -9.01 27.36
CA GLY A 24 -6.15 -9.74 28.51
C GLY A 24 -4.66 -9.48 28.81
N ARG A 25 -3.99 -8.61 28.06
CA ARG A 25 -2.61 -8.16 28.30
C ARG A 25 -2.57 -7.03 29.34
N SER A 26 -1.42 -6.84 29.97
CA SER A 26 -1.19 -5.72 30.92
C SER A 26 -1.09 -4.35 30.24
N TYR A 27 -0.85 -4.34 28.93
CA TYR A 27 -0.73 -3.13 28.11
C TYR A 27 -1.65 -3.24 26.89
N PRO A 28 -2.22 -2.12 26.42
CA PRO A 28 -3.10 -2.13 25.26
C PRO A 28 -2.31 -2.44 23.99
N HIS A 29 -3.01 -2.95 22.98
CA HIS A 29 -2.50 -3.08 21.63
C HIS A 29 -2.16 -1.69 21.08
N THR A 30 -0.89 -1.45 20.74
CA THR A 30 -0.41 -0.11 20.36
C THR A 30 -0.33 0.13 18.87
N GLY A 31 -1.00 -0.71 18.10
CA GLY A 31 -1.08 -0.66 16.66
C GLY A 31 -2.35 -1.37 16.20
N SER A 32 -2.35 -1.82 14.96
CA SER A 32 -3.42 -2.61 14.36
C SER A 32 -2.81 -3.77 13.59
N ASP A 33 -3.52 -4.89 13.55
CA ASP A 33 -3.06 -6.09 12.85
C ASP A 33 -3.85 -6.32 11.57
N TRP A 34 -3.15 -6.84 10.56
CA TRP A 34 -3.74 -7.42 9.36
C TRP A 34 -3.44 -8.91 9.30
N ASN A 35 -4.51 -9.70 9.25
CA ASN A 35 -4.51 -11.15 9.36
C ASN A 35 -5.07 -11.81 8.09
N GLY A 36 -5.09 -13.14 8.08
CA GLY A 36 -5.76 -13.92 7.04
C GLY A 36 -4.92 -14.20 5.79
N VAL A 37 -3.62 -13.95 5.86
CA VAL A 37 -2.65 -14.27 4.82
C VAL A 37 -1.46 -15.04 5.41
N PRO A 38 -0.78 -15.89 4.63
CA PRO A 38 0.39 -16.61 5.12
C PRO A 38 1.62 -15.69 5.27
N ALA A 39 2.61 -16.13 6.06
CA ALA A 39 3.94 -15.54 6.06
C ALA A 39 4.54 -15.52 4.64
N GLY A 40 5.32 -14.49 4.32
CA GLY A 40 5.84 -14.24 2.96
C GLY A 40 4.90 -13.43 2.06
N THR A 41 3.67 -13.14 2.49
CA THR A 41 2.78 -12.22 1.76
C THR A 41 3.39 -10.83 1.68
N ALA A 42 3.32 -10.18 0.52
CA ALA A 42 3.86 -8.84 0.33
C ALA A 42 3.10 -7.79 1.18
N ALA A 43 3.85 -7.00 1.95
CA ALA A 43 3.36 -5.84 2.69
C ALA A 43 3.71 -4.56 1.90
N MET A 44 2.67 -3.83 1.49
CA MET A 44 2.77 -2.64 0.64
C MET A 44 2.96 -1.39 1.50
N ALA A 45 3.64 -0.36 0.99
CA ALA A 45 3.65 0.96 1.62
C ALA A 45 2.23 1.55 1.60
N ILE A 46 1.69 1.89 2.78
CA ILE A 46 0.36 2.50 2.87
C ILE A 46 0.30 3.90 2.23
N GLY A 47 1.43 4.58 2.06
CA GLY A 47 1.54 5.89 1.45
C GLY A 47 2.93 6.17 0.92
N THR A 48 3.04 7.12 -0.01
CA THR A 48 4.34 7.60 -0.49
C THR A 48 5.09 8.29 0.64
N GLY A 49 6.36 7.95 0.84
CA GLY A 49 7.17 8.44 1.94
C GLY A 49 8.64 8.07 1.84
N VAL A 50 9.40 8.29 2.91
CA VAL A 50 10.83 7.96 2.98
C VAL A 50 11.07 6.93 4.09
N VAL A 51 11.78 5.86 3.77
CA VAL A 51 12.21 4.87 4.76
C VAL A 51 13.21 5.52 5.71
N VAL A 52 12.89 5.58 7.00
CA VAL A 52 13.74 6.22 8.02
C VAL A 52 14.38 5.22 8.98
N ASN A 53 13.87 3.99 9.03
CA ASN A 53 14.43 2.94 9.86
C ASN A 53 14.13 1.56 9.28
N LYS A 54 15.08 0.63 9.46
CA LYS A 54 14.89 -0.80 9.24
C LYS A 54 15.85 -1.56 10.14
N GLN A 55 15.33 -2.42 11.02
CA GLN A 55 16.18 -3.18 11.95
C GLN A 55 15.47 -4.37 12.58
N TRP A 56 16.26 -5.19 13.27
CA TRP A 56 15.78 -6.20 14.21
C TRP A 56 15.50 -5.60 15.59
N HIS A 57 14.38 -5.98 16.19
CA HIS A 57 14.04 -5.69 17.58
C HIS A 57 13.58 -6.99 18.28
N ALA A 58 14.06 -7.26 19.49
CA ALA A 58 13.81 -8.53 20.18
C ALA A 58 12.31 -8.87 20.30
N GLY A 59 11.48 -7.91 20.69
CA GLY A 59 10.03 -8.10 20.79
C GLY A 59 9.28 -8.00 19.46
N ASN A 60 9.78 -7.17 18.53
CA ASN A 60 9.01 -6.70 17.37
C ASN A 60 9.50 -7.31 16.04
N GLY A 61 10.53 -8.14 16.11
CA GLY A 61 11.07 -8.85 14.96
C GLY A 61 11.80 -7.94 13.99
N ASN A 62 11.71 -8.29 12.70
CA ASN A 62 12.16 -7.42 11.63
C ASN A 62 11.15 -6.29 11.44
N THR A 63 11.65 -5.06 11.41
CA THR A 63 10.83 -3.85 11.34
C THR A 63 11.27 -2.95 10.19
N VAL A 64 10.34 -2.17 9.65
CA VAL A 64 10.61 -1.06 8.73
C VAL A 64 9.71 0.12 9.08
N THR A 65 10.28 1.33 9.14
CA THR A 65 9.55 2.57 9.43
C THR A 65 9.68 3.54 8.27
N VAL A 66 8.55 4.13 7.87
CA VAL A 66 8.45 5.11 6.80
C VAL A 66 7.88 6.41 7.35
N LYS A 67 8.55 7.51 7.02
CA LYS A 67 8.08 8.88 7.28
C LYS A 67 7.16 9.32 6.15
N LEU A 68 5.97 9.78 6.52
CA LEU A 68 4.97 10.34 5.62
C LEU A 68 5.17 11.87 5.47
N PRO A 69 4.69 12.48 4.37
CA PRO A 69 4.87 13.91 4.10
C PRO A 69 4.23 14.86 5.12
N ASP A 70 3.20 14.41 5.83
CA ASP A 70 2.50 15.16 6.87
C ASP A 70 3.23 15.15 8.23
N GLY A 71 4.38 14.48 8.30
CA GLY A 71 5.19 14.39 9.51
C GLY A 71 4.90 13.17 10.39
N HIS A 72 3.90 12.34 10.03
CA HIS A 72 3.65 11.08 10.72
C HIS A 72 4.62 9.98 10.25
N TYR A 73 4.70 8.92 11.04
CA TYR A 73 5.51 7.75 10.79
C TYR A 73 4.64 6.52 10.96
N TYR A 74 4.73 5.59 10.01
CA TYR A 74 4.20 4.25 10.21
C TYR A 74 5.33 3.23 10.23
N ALA A 75 5.18 2.17 11.01
CA ALA A 75 6.11 1.05 11.01
C ALA A 75 5.40 -0.28 10.86
N TYR A 76 6.01 -1.18 10.10
CA TYR A 76 5.65 -2.60 10.07
C TYR A 76 6.55 -3.40 10.99
N LEU A 77 5.94 -4.36 11.68
CA LEU A 77 6.57 -5.25 12.62
C LEU A 77 6.38 -6.71 12.18
N HIS A 78 7.09 -7.60 12.88
CA HIS A 78 7.00 -9.05 12.72
C HIS A 78 7.35 -9.58 11.33
N LEU A 79 8.00 -8.78 10.48
CA LEU A 79 8.30 -9.18 9.10
C LEU A 79 9.13 -10.47 9.06
N ASN A 80 8.92 -11.31 8.04
CA ASN A 80 9.56 -12.63 7.98
C ASN A 80 11.10 -12.55 7.85
N ALA A 81 11.60 -11.45 7.31
CA ALA A 81 13.00 -11.17 7.03
C ALA A 81 13.20 -9.65 7.05
N GLU A 82 14.47 -9.25 6.97
CA GLU A 82 14.83 -7.86 6.79
C GLU A 82 14.13 -7.27 5.55
N ALA A 83 13.50 -6.10 5.70
CA ALA A 83 12.77 -5.46 4.61
C ALA A 83 13.66 -5.18 3.37
N PRO A 84 13.15 -5.41 2.14
CA PRO A 84 13.91 -5.26 0.89
C PRO A 84 14.00 -3.80 0.41
N VAL A 85 14.13 -2.86 1.34
CA VAL A 85 14.29 -1.42 1.10
C VAL A 85 15.45 -0.85 1.92
N ALA A 86 15.98 0.30 1.51
CA ALA A 86 17.09 0.97 2.19
C ALA A 86 16.62 2.18 2.99
N VAL A 87 17.29 2.48 4.11
CA VAL A 87 17.08 3.76 4.82
C VAL A 87 17.49 4.91 3.90
N GLY A 88 16.66 5.95 3.84
CA GLY A 88 16.78 7.07 2.90
C GLY A 88 16.07 6.84 1.56
N GLN A 89 15.60 5.62 1.28
CA GLN A 89 14.85 5.32 0.06
C GLN A 89 13.46 5.96 0.12
N THR A 90 13.10 6.68 -0.94
CA THR A 90 11.70 7.05 -1.21
C THR A 90 10.92 5.82 -1.68
N VAL A 91 9.78 5.57 -1.07
CA VAL A 91 8.85 4.51 -1.46
C VAL A 91 7.56 5.13 -1.96
N THR A 92 6.95 4.54 -2.98
CA THR A 92 5.65 4.98 -3.50
C THR A 92 4.52 4.16 -2.88
N ILE A 93 3.33 4.77 -2.75
CA ILE A 93 2.13 4.06 -2.32
C ILE A 93 1.93 2.75 -3.10
N GLY A 94 1.64 1.65 -2.41
CA GLY A 94 1.50 0.32 -3.01
C GLY A 94 2.81 -0.44 -3.30
N GLN A 95 3.98 0.20 -3.18
CA GLN A 95 5.26 -0.49 -3.35
C GLN A 95 5.46 -1.52 -2.22
N THR A 96 5.90 -2.73 -2.54
CA THR A 96 6.30 -3.71 -1.52
C THR A 96 7.50 -3.20 -0.72
N ILE A 97 7.35 -3.12 0.60
CA ILE A 97 8.40 -2.67 1.52
C ILE A 97 8.75 -3.71 2.59
N GLY A 98 8.11 -4.87 2.56
CA GLY A 98 8.34 -5.97 3.50
C GLY A 98 7.47 -7.16 3.16
N TYR A 99 7.60 -8.22 3.96
CA TYR A 99 6.75 -9.41 3.83
C TYR A 99 6.25 -9.84 5.21
N VAL A 100 4.98 -10.20 5.28
CA VAL A 100 4.28 -10.72 6.46
C VAL A 100 5.12 -11.82 7.10
N GLY A 101 5.20 -11.83 8.43
CA GLY A 101 5.94 -12.84 9.16
C GLY A 101 5.40 -13.07 10.55
N ASP A 102 6.25 -13.69 11.37
CA ASP A 102 5.98 -14.06 12.76
C ASP A 102 7.27 -13.92 13.59
N THR A 103 8.04 -12.87 13.31
CA THR A 103 9.33 -12.67 13.99
C THR A 103 9.19 -11.78 15.23
N GLY A 104 10.09 -11.99 16.20
CA GLY A 104 10.06 -11.28 17.48
C GLY A 104 9.22 -11.99 18.53
N THR A 105 9.54 -11.79 19.81
CA THR A 105 8.93 -12.56 20.91
C THR A 105 7.49 -12.18 21.22
N ASN A 106 6.98 -11.07 20.67
CA ASN A 106 5.60 -10.62 20.88
C ASN A 106 4.62 -11.17 19.85
N SER A 107 5.12 -11.81 18.78
CA SER A 107 4.29 -12.41 17.72
C SER A 107 3.91 -13.84 18.10
N HIS A 108 2.67 -14.23 17.80
CA HIS A 108 2.09 -15.55 18.16
C HIS A 108 1.51 -16.29 16.95
N GLY A 109 1.91 -15.91 15.75
CA GLY A 109 1.38 -16.41 14.48
C GLY A 109 1.56 -15.38 13.36
N ALA A 110 1.54 -15.84 12.11
CA ALA A 110 1.80 -14.96 10.98
C ALA A 110 0.75 -13.84 10.81
N HIS A 111 1.19 -12.59 10.89
CA HIS A 111 0.38 -11.39 10.67
C HIS A 111 1.24 -10.17 10.29
N LEU A 112 0.60 -9.09 9.86
CA LEU A 112 1.24 -7.79 9.72
C LEU A 112 0.76 -6.85 10.82
N HIS A 113 1.64 -6.47 11.72
CA HIS A 113 1.35 -5.42 12.70
C HIS A 113 1.84 -4.07 12.16
N ILE A 114 0.97 -3.06 12.20
CA ILE A 114 1.29 -1.67 11.85
C ILE A 114 1.14 -0.77 13.07
N THR A 115 2.09 0.14 13.27
CA THR A 115 1.98 1.27 14.20
C THR A 115 1.96 2.59 13.42
N VAL A 116 1.30 3.62 13.97
CA VAL A 116 1.37 5.00 13.48
C VAL A 116 1.66 5.92 14.66
N SER A 117 2.58 6.88 14.49
CA SER A 117 2.90 7.90 15.49
C SER A 117 3.54 9.14 14.88
N ASP A 118 3.82 10.15 15.71
CA ASP A 118 4.61 11.33 15.38
C ASP A 118 6.13 11.14 15.55
N SER A 119 6.59 9.90 15.79
CA SER A 119 8.00 9.59 16.10
C SER A 119 8.63 8.63 15.09
N PRO A 120 9.90 8.83 14.70
CA PRO A 120 10.66 7.84 13.91
C PRO A 120 10.89 6.53 14.66
N SER A 121 10.59 6.48 15.96
CA SER A 121 10.64 5.27 16.78
C SER A 121 9.28 4.58 16.94
N ALA A 122 8.38 4.75 15.97
CA ALA A 122 7.08 4.07 15.90
C ALA A 122 7.20 2.54 16.10
N TYR A 123 8.26 1.93 15.55
CA TYR A 123 8.56 0.50 15.71
C TYR A 123 8.86 0.07 17.16
N GLN A 124 9.21 0.99 18.07
CA GLN A 124 9.34 0.72 19.52
C GLN A 124 8.08 1.11 20.29
N GLY A 125 7.09 1.67 19.60
CA GLY A 125 5.93 2.25 20.23
C GLY A 125 6.24 3.51 21.04
N LEU A 126 7.23 4.29 20.64
CA LEU A 126 7.51 5.62 21.21
C LEU A 126 6.74 6.71 20.45
N GLY A 127 6.62 7.88 21.07
CA GLY A 127 5.85 9.01 20.53
C GLY A 127 4.36 8.92 20.86
N ASN A 128 3.59 9.85 20.31
CA ASN A 128 2.13 9.84 20.41
C ASN A 128 1.58 8.79 19.44
N LYS A 129 1.10 7.67 19.99
CA LYS A 129 0.51 6.57 19.22
C LYS A 129 -0.85 6.97 18.67
N ILE A 130 -1.09 6.67 17.41
CA ILE A 130 -2.33 6.96 16.69
C ILE A 130 -2.94 5.62 16.25
N ASP A 131 -4.26 5.50 16.30
CA ASP A 131 -4.99 4.35 15.74
C ASP A 131 -4.69 4.22 14.24
N PRO A 132 -3.94 3.18 13.81
CA PRO A 132 -3.57 3.02 12.40
C PRO A 132 -4.78 2.78 11.49
N TRP A 133 -5.81 2.08 11.98
CA TRP A 133 -7.00 1.81 11.19
C TRP A 133 -7.73 3.12 10.91
N ALA A 134 -8.06 3.89 11.96
CA ALA A 134 -8.71 5.19 11.79
C ALA A 134 -7.87 6.14 10.90
N PHE A 135 -6.56 6.19 11.14
CA PHE A 135 -5.65 7.02 10.34
C PHE A 135 -5.66 6.64 8.85
N ILE A 136 -5.64 5.35 8.50
CA ILE A 136 -5.74 4.90 7.11
C ILE A 136 -7.11 5.26 6.51
N GLN A 137 -8.20 5.01 7.24
CA GLN A 137 -9.56 5.28 6.74
C GLN A 137 -9.80 6.77 6.48
N ASP A 138 -9.30 7.65 7.35
CA ASP A 138 -9.42 9.11 7.17
C ASP A 138 -8.68 9.61 5.91
N HIS A 139 -7.68 8.86 5.44
CA HIS A 139 -6.85 9.24 4.29
C HIS A 139 -7.13 8.41 3.03
N ILE A 140 -8.06 7.44 3.06
CA ILE A 140 -8.28 6.51 1.94
C ILE A 140 -8.78 7.22 0.67
N ASN A 141 -9.48 8.34 0.86
CA ASN A 141 -10.01 9.21 -0.19
C ASN A 141 -9.12 10.43 -0.50
N GLY A 142 -7.92 10.49 0.08
CA GLY A 142 -6.97 11.58 -0.16
C GLY A 142 -6.37 11.55 -1.57
N THR A 143 -5.58 12.58 -1.89
CA THR A 143 -4.76 12.65 -3.11
C THR A 143 -3.30 12.33 -2.81
N ASP A 144 -2.63 11.66 -3.75
CA ASP A 144 -1.21 11.34 -3.60
C ASP A 144 -0.37 12.64 -3.54
N PRO A 145 0.58 12.76 -2.60
CA PRO A 145 1.49 13.89 -2.57
C PRO A 145 2.39 13.84 -3.80
N VAL A 146 2.49 14.95 -4.53
CA VAL A 146 3.39 15.11 -5.67
C VAL A 146 4.83 14.99 -5.17
N THR A 147 5.56 13.94 -5.56
CA THR A 147 6.98 13.76 -5.23
C THR A 147 7.80 14.84 -5.95
N PRO A 148 8.49 15.78 -5.26
CA PRO A 148 9.40 16.69 -5.93
C PRO A 148 10.60 15.89 -6.46
N GLY A 149 10.76 15.84 -7.79
CA GLY A 149 11.89 15.17 -8.44
C GLY A 149 11.57 13.87 -9.19
N GLN A 150 10.30 13.47 -9.28
CA GLN A 150 9.84 12.57 -10.34
C GLN A 150 9.05 13.43 -11.34
N THR A 151 9.39 13.32 -12.63
CA THR A 151 8.74 14.01 -13.75
C THR A 151 7.22 14.03 -13.56
N GLN A 152 6.64 15.23 -13.54
CA GLN A 152 5.22 15.45 -13.29
C GLN A 152 4.38 14.89 -14.45
N GLU A 153 3.13 14.51 -14.15
CA GLU A 153 2.09 14.11 -15.11
C GLU A 153 1.80 15.14 -16.23
N GLU A 154 2.40 16.33 -16.19
CA GLU A 154 2.39 17.29 -17.30
C GLU A 154 3.22 16.82 -18.52
N ASP A 155 4.07 15.80 -18.37
CA ASP A 155 4.69 15.06 -19.50
C ASP A 155 3.81 13.87 -20.01
N MET A 156 2.65 13.60 -19.38
CA MET A 156 1.77 12.44 -19.66
C MET A 156 0.38 12.83 -20.20
N GLY A 157 0.27 13.88 -21.01
CA GLY A 157 -1.00 14.51 -21.46
C GLY A 157 -2.05 13.65 -22.21
N GLN A 158 -2.12 12.32 -22.04
CA GLN A 158 -3.08 11.44 -22.73
C GLN A 158 -3.67 10.28 -21.90
N LEU A 159 -3.42 10.18 -20.59
CA LEU A 159 -3.97 9.09 -19.76
C LEU A 159 -4.77 9.66 -18.58
N VAL A 160 -6.10 9.46 -18.60
CA VAL A 160 -7.02 9.90 -17.53
C VAL A 160 -7.52 8.69 -16.75
N LYS A 161 -7.28 8.67 -15.44
CA LYS A 161 -7.79 7.65 -14.52
C LYS A 161 -9.23 7.99 -14.12
N HIS A 162 -10.17 7.07 -14.33
CA HIS A 162 -11.55 7.21 -13.88
C HIS A 162 -11.72 6.69 -12.43
N PRO A 163 -12.65 7.24 -11.62
CA PRO A 163 -12.91 6.81 -10.25
C PRO A 163 -13.37 5.35 -10.10
N ASN A 164 -13.77 4.70 -11.19
CA ASN A 164 -14.18 3.30 -11.22
C ASN A 164 -13.00 2.32 -11.50
N GLY A 165 -11.77 2.82 -11.56
CA GLY A 165 -10.57 2.03 -11.79
C GLY A 165 -10.15 1.85 -13.25
N SER A 166 -10.92 2.36 -14.23
CA SER A 166 -10.53 2.28 -15.64
C SER A 166 -9.55 3.39 -16.02
N VAL A 167 -8.63 3.09 -16.95
CA VAL A 167 -7.76 4.09 -17.58
C VAL A 167 -8.30 4.41 -18.97
N ALA A 168 -8.58 5.69 -19.23
CA ALA A 168 -8.94 6.18 -20.55
C ALA A 168 -7.68 6.74 -21.23
N PHE A 169 -7.46 6.31 -22.48
CA PHE A 169 -6.47 6.92 -23.37
C PHE A 169 -7.18 7.94 -24.27
N ALA A 170 -6.59 9.14 -24.40
CA ALA A 170 -7.01 10.14 -25.37
C ALA A 170 -6.09 10.06 -26.60
N ALA A 171 -6.64 9.63 -27.73
CA ALA A 171 -5.92 9.65 -28.99
C ALA A 171 -5.67 11.10 -29.44
N THR A 172 -4.64 11.31 -30.27
CA THR A 172 -4.26 12.63 -30.79
C THR A 172 -5.35 13.31 -31.63
N ASP A 173 -6.36 12.55 -32.08
CA ASP A 173 -7.54 13.05 -32.80
C ASP A 173 -8.70 13.45 -31.88
N GLY A 174 -8.52 13.37 -30.56
CA GLY A 174 -9.52 13.74 -29.56
C GLY A 174 -10.53 12.63 -29.24
N THR A 175 -10.35 11.42 -29.76
CA THR A 175 -11.18 10.26 -29.39
C THR A 175 -10.71 9.63 -28.08
N PHE A 176 -11.66 9.10 -27.29
CA PHE A 176 -11.39 8.47 -25.99
C PHE A 176 -11.70 6.97 -26.06
N THR A 177 -10.74 6.15 -25.63
CA THR A 177 -10.93 4.68 -25.54
C THR A 177 -10.66 4.21 -24.12
N VAL A 178 -11.59 3.43 -23.56
CA VAL A 178 -11.47 2.79 -22.25
C VAL A 178 -10.91 1.39 -22.44
N LEU A 179 -9.73 1.12 -21.89
CA LEU A 179 -9.08 -0.20 -21.98
C LEU A 179 -9.36 -1.01 -20.72
N THR A 180 -9.80 -2.26 -20.91
CA THR A 180 -10.27 -3.14 -19.83
C THR A 180 -9.52 -4.47 -19.75
N SER A 181 -8.69 -4.80 -20.75
CA SER A 181 -7.90 -6.03 -20.79
C SER A 181 -6.51 -5.85 -21.43
N MET A 182 -5.59 -6.79 -21.16
CA MET A 182 -4.25 -6.77 -21.75
C MET A 182 -4.27 -7.10 -23.25
N ASP A 183 -5.28 -7.84 -23.71
CA ASP A 183 -5.46 -8.13 -25.14
C ASP A 183 -5.85 -6.85 -25.90
N GLU A 184 -6.66 -5.97 -25.30
CA GLU A 184 -6.99 -4.65 -25.85
C GLU A 184 -5.79 -3.70 -25.87
N VAL A 185 -4.95 -3.75 -24.83
CA VAL A 185 -3.67 -3.02 -24.78
C VAL A 185 -2.73 -3.49 -25.89
N ASN A 186 -2.54 -4.80 -26.02
CA ASN A 186 -1.66 -5.39 -27.02
C ASN A 186 -2.15 -5.13 -28.46
N ALA A 187 -3.46 -5.15 -28.69
CA ALA A 187 -4.05 -4.80 -29.97
C ALA A 187 -3.80 -3.33 -30.35
N LEU A 188 -3.85 -2.41 -29.39
CA LEU A 188 -3.58 -0.98 -29.59
C LEU A 188 -2.09 -0.69 -29.84
N VAL A 189 -1.18 -1.43 -29.19
CA VAL A 189 0.27 -1.36 -29.47
C VAL A 189 0.56 -1.84 -30.89
N ALA A 190 -0.11 -2.91 -31.33
CA ALA A 190 0.06 -3.47 -32.67
C ALA A 190 -0.39 -2.52 -33.80
N THR A 191 -1.27 -1.54 -33.53
CA THR A 191 -1.69 -0.53 -34.52
C THR A 191 -0.75 0.68 -34.60
N GLY A 192 0.25 0.78 -33.70
CA GLY A 192 1.16 1.93 -33.62
C GLY A 192 0.52 3.19 -33.02
N ALA A 193 -0.72 3.10 -32.51
CA ALA A 193 -1.45 4.21 -31.91
C ALA A 193 -1.17 4.39 -30.41
N ALA A 194 -0.48 3.44 -29.77
CA ALA A 194 -0.08 3.54 -28.37
C ALA A 194 1.33 4.15 -28.23
N PRO A 195 1.56 5.05 -27.25
CA PRO A 195 2.89 5.50 -26.91
C PRO A 195 3.75 4.33 -26.41
N SER A 196 5.06 4.36 -26.69
CA SER A 196 6.03 3.31 -26.31
C SER A 196 6.14 3.06 -24.79
N THR A 197 5.58 3.96 -23.97
CA THR A 197 5.56 3.95 -22.50
C THR A 197 4.59 2.95 -21.89
N ILE A 198 3.70 2.34 -22.68
CA ILE A 198 2.79 1.30 -22.15
C ILE A 198 3.54 0.02 -21.73
N ASN A 199 4.74 -0.19 -22.29
CA ASN A 199 5.60 -1.34 -21.97
C ASN A 199 6.39 -1.18 -20.65
N SER A 200 6.33 -0.01 -20.01
CA SER A 200 7.04 0.29 -18.76
C SER A 200 6.13 0.38 -17.53
N LEU A 201 4.88 -0.09 -17.64
CA LEU A 201 3.97 -0.15 -16.50
C LEU A 201 4.50 -1.16 -15.46
N PRO A 202 4.64 -0.78 -14.17
CA PRO A 202 5.20 -1.68 -13.15
C PRO A 202 4.39 -2.97 -12.98
N ASP A 203 5.09 -4.08 -12.74
CA ASP A 203 4.47 -5.36 -12.35
C ASP A 203 3.62 -5.17 -11.09
N GLY A 204 2.29 -5.18 -11.26
CA GLY A 204 1.31 -4.92 -10.20
C GLY A 204 0.25 -3.88 -10.55
N PHE A 205 0.51 -3.00 -11.53
CA PHE A 205 -0.50 -2.02 -12.01
C PHE A 205 -1.72 -2.72 -12.63
N ILE A 206 -1.47 -3.80 -13.39
CA ILE A 206 -2.53 -4.64 -13.98
C ILE A 206 -3.21 -5.56 -12.95
N TRP A 207 -2.52 -5.90 -11.86
CA TRP A 207 -3.13 -6.70 -10.78
C TRP A 207 -4.22 -5.91 -10.04
N ASN A 208 -3.99 -4.62 -9.78
CA ASN A 208 -5.00 -3.73 -9.19
C ASN A 208 -6.19 -3.48 -10.14
N LEU A 209 -5.95 -3.42 -11.45
CA LEU A 209 -7.02 -3.33 -12.44
C LEU A 209 -7.91 -4.58 -12.43
N ARG A 210 -7.30 -5.78 -12.33
CA ARG A 210 -8.01 -7.07 -12.25
C ARG A 210 -8.87 -7.19 -10.99
N LEU A 211 -8.40 -6.72 -9.83
CA LEU A 211 -9.15 -6.79 -8.58
C LEU A 211 -10.37 -5.87 -8.55
N GLN A 212 -10.26 -4.65 -9.08
CA GLN A 212 -11.38 -3.70 -9.11
C GLN A 212 -12.48 -4.11 -10.10
N VAL A 213 -12.11 -4.67 -11.25
CA VAL A 213 -13.09 -5.22 -12.22
C VAL A 213 -13.75 -6.50 -11.70
N ALA A 214 -13.00 -7.38 -11.02
CA ALA A 214 -13.54 -8.61 -10.42
C ALA A 214 -14.48 -8.34 -9.23
N GLN A 215 -14.18 -7.33 -8.41
CA GLN A 215 -15.08 -6.88 -7.33
C GLN A 215 -16.37 -6.30 -7.89
N LYS A 216 -16.31 -5.51 -8.97
CA LYS A 216 -17.49 -4.90 -9.59
C LYS A 216 -18.41 -5.93 -10.26
N ARG A 217 -17.86 -6.99 -10.87
CA ARG A 217 -18.64 -8.10 -11.45
C ARG A 217 -19.34 -8.96 -10.39
N LYS A 218 -18.82 -9.02 -9.15
CA LYS A 218 -19.52 -9.70 -8.03
C LYS A 218 -20.65 -8.85 -7.42
N THR A 219 -20.54 -7.53 -7.45
CA THR A 219 -21.57 -6.62 -6.95
C THR A 219 -22.66 -6.27 -7.97
N GLN A 220 -22.50 -6.63 -9.25
CA GLN A 220 -23.47 -6.37 -10.32
C GLN A 220 -24.28 -7.60 -10.77
N ASN A 221 -24.09 -8.77 -10.15
CA ASN A 221 -24.96 -9.94 -10.34
C ASN A 221 -26.00 -10.08 -9.21
N GLU A 222 -26.63 -8.96 -8.84
CA GLU A 222 -28.05 -9.00 -8.50
C GLU A 222 -28.83 -8.88 -9.82
N ILE A 223 -29.00 -10.04 -10.47
CA ILE A 223 -30.19 -10.65 -11.10
C ILE A 223 -29.68 -11.85 -11.93
#